data_AF-A0A0F9JBF6-F1
#
_entry.id   AF-A0A0F9JBF6-F1
#
_cell.length_a   1.000
_cell.length_b   1.000
_cell.length_c   1.000
_cell.angle_alpha   90.00
_cell.angle_beta   90.00
_cell.angle_gamma   90.00
#
_symmetry.space_group_name_H-M   'P 1'
#
loop_
_entity.id
_entity.type
_entity.pdbx_description
1 polymer ?
#
loop_
_entity_poly.entity_id
_entity_poly.type
_entity_poly.pdbx_seq_one_letter_code
_entity_poly.pdbx_strand_id
1 'polypeptide(L)' 'MNKRLEEIREKLAAQEHERWSRWMKYLFSKCYGLDKAMVIPAESVEHWQRQIDTPYAKMSEEEKDSDRKEA' A
#
# COMPACT_ATOMS: atom_id res chain seq x y z
N MET A 1 21.43 -3.26 15.30
CA MET A 1 21.23 -2.84 13.89
C MET A 1 21.74 -1.42 13.73
N ASN A 2 22.44 -1.11 12.65
CA ASN A 2 23.00 0.24 12.44
C ASN A 2 21.85 1.23 12.21
N LYS A 3 21.73 2.25 13.07
CA LYS A 3 20.66 3.27 13.00
C LYS A 3 20.49 3.87 11.60
N ARG A 4 21.60 4.08 10.88
CA ARG A 4 21.60 4.61 9.52
C ARG A 4 21.00 3.63 8.50
N LEU A 5 21.22 2.33 8.67
CA LEU A 5 20.61 1.31 7.81
C LEU A 5 19.09 1.28 7.99
N GLU A 6 18.62 1.44 9.23
CA GLU A 6 17.19 1.49 9.51
C GLU A 6 16.52 2.72 8.91
N GLU A 7 17.15 3.89 9.04
CA GLU A 7 16.67 5.12 8.40
C GLU A 7 16.62 5.02 6.86
N ILE A 8 17.54 4.28 6.25
CA ILE A 8 17.52 4.02 4.80
C ILE A 8 16.37 3.07 4.46
N ARG A 9 16.21 1.98 5.21
CA ARG A 9 15.13 1.02 5.03
C ARG A 9 13.76 1.68 5.13
N GLU A 10 13.54 2.54 6.12
CA GLU A 10 12.28 3.28 6.27
C GLU A 10 11.99 4.22 5.10
N LYS A 11 13.02 4.82 4.49
CA LYS A 11 12.85 5.65 3.28
C LYS A 11 12.52 4.82 2.05
N LEU A 12 13.12 3.65 1.91
CA LEU A 12 12.83 2.72 0.83
C LEU A 12 11.41 2.14 0.98
N ALA A 13 11.02 1.74 2.18
CA ALA A 13 9.66 1.30 2.48
C ALA A 13 8.61 2.39 2.16
N ALA A 14 8.89 3.65 2.55
CA ALA A 14 8.01 4.75 2.17
C ALA A 14 7.89 4.95 0.64
N GLN A 15 8.96 4.71 -0.12
CA GLN A 15 8.93 4.75 -1.58
C GLN A 15 8.12 3.59 -2.17
N GLU A 16 8.24 2.39 -1.61
CA GLU A 16 7.46 1.22 -2.04
C GLU A 16 5.96 1.39 -1.76
N HIS A 17 5.59 1.91 -0.58
CA HIS A 17 4.20 2.26 -0.28
C HIS A 17 3.63 3.25 -1.30
N GLU A 18 4.41 4.27 -1.66
CA GLU A 18 3.98 5.27 -2.63
C GLU A 18 3.80 4.66 -4.03
N ARG A 19 4.71 3.77 -4.44
CA ARG A 19 4.62 3.04 -5.72
C ARG A 19 3.40 2.14 -5.77
N TRP A 20 3.19 1.33 -4.73
CA TRP A 20 2.04 0.45 -4.60
C TRP A 20 0.73 1.26 -4.60
N SER A 21 0.66 2.32 -3.79
CA SER A 21 -0.53 3.18 -3.68
C SER A 21 -0.91 3.81 -5.03
N ARG A 22 0.07 4.26 -5.82
CA ARG A 22 -0.21 4.81 -7.17
C ARG A 22 -0.78 3.74 -8.10
N TRP A 23 -0.22 2.54 -8.11
CA TRP A 23 -0.73 1.43 -8.92
C TRP A 23 -2.12 0.99 -8.50
N MET A 24 -2.38 0.92 -7.20
CA MET A 24 -3.71 0.56 -6.68
C MET A 24 -4.76 1.62 -7.00
N LYS A 25 -4.44 2.93 -6.89
CA LYS A 25 -5.32 4.01 -7.36
C LYS A 25 -5.66 3.86 -8.84
N TYR A 26 -4.67 3.53 -9.65
CA TYR A 26 -4.91 3.26 -11.07
C TYR A 26 -5.80 2.03 -11.27
N LEU A 27 -5.53 0.91 -10.59
CA LEU A 27 -6.34 -0.30 -10.65
C LEU A 27 -7.81 -0.02 -10.29
N PHE A 28 -8.05 0.63 -9.15
CA PHE A 28 -9.40 0.97 -8.70
C PHE A 28 -10.10 1.94 -9.66
N SER A 29 -9.37 2.85 -10.32
CA SER A 29 -9.94 3.70 -11.37
C SER A 29 -10.43 2.92 -12.61
N LYS A 30 -9.97 1.68 -12.79
CA LYS A 30 -10.37 0.78 -13.88
C LYS A 30 -11.46 -0.21 -13.48
N CYS A 31 -11.86 -0.25 -12.20
CA CYS A 31 -12.94 -1.11 -11.74
C CYS A 31 -14.31 -0.49 -12.09
N TYR A 32 -15.11 -1.21 -12.87
CA TYR A 32 -16.51 -0.88 -13.17
C TYR A 32 -17.32 -2.18 -13.29
N GLY A 33 -18.63 -2.13 -13.06
CA GLY A 33 -19.47 -3.32 -13.04
C GLY A 33 -19.69 -3.90 -14.45
N LEU A 34 -19.28 -5.15 -14.66
CA LEU A 34 -19.51 -5.91 -15.90
C LEU A 34 -19.70 -7.42 -15.61
N ASP A 35 -20.45 -8.10 -16.47
CA ASP A 35 -20.79 -9.52 -16.38
C ASP A 35 -19.60 -10.50 -16.40
N LYS A 36 -18.41 -10.04 -16.82
CA LYS A 36 -17.16 -10.84 -16.84
C LYS A 36 -16.07 -10.28 -15.92
N ALA A 37 -16.42 -9.36 -15.02
CA ALA A 37 -15.47 -8.80 -14.07
C ALA A 37 -15.27 -9.75 -12.88
N MET A 38 -14.07 -9.68 -12.29
CA MET A 38 -13.81 -10.28 -10.99
C MET A 38 -14.30 -9.33 -9.89
N VAL A 39 -15.02 -9.87 -8.91
CA VAL A 39 -15.48 -9.12 -7.74
C VAL A 39 -14.45 -9.26 -6.63
N ILE A 40 -14.01 -8.13 -6.09
CA ILE A 40 -13.18 -8.07 -4.89
C ILE A 40 -14.12 -7.93 -3.68
N PRO A 41 -13.91 -8.68 -2.58
CA PRO A 41 -14.69 -8.51 -1.36
C PRO A 41 -14.65 -7.06 -0.86
N ALA A 42 -15.80 -6.54 -0.41
CA ALA A 42 -15.93 -5.14 0.03
C ALA A 42 -14.95 -4.79 1.15
N GLU A 43 -14.74 -5.70 2.10
CA GLU A 43 -13.77 -5.54 3.19
C GLU A 43 -12.33 -5.34 2.69
N SER A 44 -11.94 -6.01 1.59
CA SER A 44 -10.63 -5.84 0.99
C SER A 44 -10.52 -4.49 0.27
N VAL A 45 -11.58 -4.07 -0.41
CA VAL A 45 -11.65 -2.75 -1.06
C VAL A 45 -11.51 -1.64 -0.01
N GLU A 46 -12.27 -1.70 1.08
CA GLU A 46 -12.22 -0.74 2.18
C GLU A 46 -10.84 -0.71 2.84
N HIS A 47 -10.28 -1.88 3.12
CA HIS A 47 -8.96 -2.00 3.74
C HIS A 47 -7.86 -1.38 2.87
N TRP A 48 -7.78 -1.74 1.60
CA TRP A 48 -6.77 -1.21 0.69
C TRP A 48 -7.00 0.27 0.40
N GLN A 49 -8.25 0.73 0.26
CA GLN A 49 -8.54 2.15 0.10
C GLN A 49 -8.01 2.98 1.27
N ARG A 50 -8.21 2.50 2.51
CA ARG A 50 -7.64 3.16 3.70
C ARG A 50 -6.11 3.21 3.65
N GLN A 51 -5.44 2.13 3.25
CA GLN A 51 -3.97 2.10 3.13
C GLN A 51 -3.47 3.09 2.06
N ILE A 52 -4.12 3.12 0.90
CA ILE A 52 -3.83 4.02 -0.23
C ILE A 52 -3.95 5.50 0.17
N ASP A 53 -4.90 5.83 1.05
CA ASP A 53 -5.16 7.19 1.52
C ASP A 53 -4.33 7.59 2.75
N THR A 54 -3.64 6.62 3.37
CA THR A 54 -2.80 6.85 4.54
C THR A 54 -1.33 7.00 4.12
N PRO A 55 -0.68 8.16 4.37
CA PRO A 55 0.75 8.29 4.15
C PRO A 55 1.53 7.28 5.00
N TYR A 56 2.62 6.72 4.45
CA TYR A 56 3.47 5.73 5.15
C TYR A 56 3.84 6.14 6.59
N ALA A 57 4.18 7.42 6.79
CA ALA A 57 4.53 7.96 8.11
C ALA A 57 3.40 7.89 9.16
N LYS A 58 2.15 7.71 8.73
CA LYS A 58 0.94 7.63 9.58
C LYS A 58 0.37 6.20 9.68
N MET A 59 0.96 5.22 9.00
CA MET A 59 0.56 3.81 9.10
C MET A 59 0.99 3.22 10.43
N SER A 60 0.27 2.18 10.88
CA SER A 60 0.71 1.39 12.04
C SER A 60 2.01 0.64 11.72
N GLU A 61 2.72 0.18 12.74
CA GLU A 61 3.97 -0.56 12.53
C GLU A 61 3.71 -1.90 11.82
N GLU A 62 2.60 -2.55 12.11
CA GLU A 62 2.19 -3.79 11.44
C GLU A 62 1.89 -3.57 9.95
N GLU A 63 1.30 -2.43 9.61
CA GLU A 63 1.01 -2.10 8.21
C GLU A 63 2.27 -1.78 7.41
N LYS A 64 3.28 -1.16 8.04
CA LYS A 64 4.57 -0.87 7.40
C LYS A 64 5.40 -2.11 7.12
N ASP A 65 5.10 -3.23 7.78
CA ASP A 65 5.91 -4.44 7.66
C ASP A 65 5.93 -5.04 6.26
N SER A 66 4.87 -4.86 5.46
CA SER A 66 4.90 -5.26 4.04
C SER A 66 5.87 -4.39 3.25
N ASP A 67 5.77 -3.07 3.38
CA ASP A 67 6.64 -2.15 2.64
C ASP A 67 8.11 -2.32 3.05
N ARG A 68 8.37 -2.57 4.34
CA ARG A 68 9.70 -2.88 4.88
C ARG A 68 10.28 -4.21 4.40
N LYS A 69 9.46 -5.15 3.91
CA LYS A 69 9.91 -6.43 3.34
C LYS A 69 10.24 -6.30 1.86
N GLU A 70 9.55 -5.41 1.16
CA GLU A 70 9.75 -5.15 -0.27
C GLU A 70 10.84 -4.09 -0.54
N ALA A 71 11.29 -3.37 0.50
CA ALA A 71 12.37 -2.38 0.50
C ALA A 71 13.78 -2.97 0.63
#